data_AF-A0A2D4NV03-F1
#
_entry.id   AF-A0A2D4NV03-F1
#
_cell.length_a   1.000
_cell.length_b   1.000
_cell.length_c   1.000
_cell.angle_alpha   90.00
_cell.angle_beta   90.00
_cell.angle_gamma   90.00
#
_symmetry.space_group_name_H-M   'P 1'
#
loop_
_entity.id
_entity.type
_entity.pdbx_description
1 polymer ?
#
loop_
_entity_poly.entity_id
_entity_poly.type
_entity_poly.pdbx_seq_one_letter_code
_entity_poly.pdbx_strand_id
1 'polypeptide(L)'
;FDIYFEGNSFRFYAKPYFLRLILPGRVVEDGREKASYDISGIFTIHLPKEIPGEKFDGLDMLTALLAPKKSRSAKPLVEEMGAPEEIMEEEEEFDWEIKQTLQKDNMEDSLCPSGSYGFGSQKSGVFRRLQDELNEVVDVKNPDITLASERREKRLAAEAAKFDPDHYLADFFEEEAIHRLLNYKPWWVNAYELMINAQESTSWISFTEDEKEQLRKFTNRTFLLDKRASQQVYL
;
A
#
# COMPACT_ATOMS: atom_id res chain seq x y z
N PHE A 1 -19.38 -2.07 22.12
CA PHE A 1 -17.91 -2.09 22.17
C PHE A 1 -17.55 -2.20 23.63
N ASP A 2 -16.46 -2.88 23.94
CA ASP A 2 -16.02 -3.18 25.30
C ASP A 2 -14.63 -2.57 25.49
N ILE A 3 -14.41 -1.92 26.63
CA ILE A 3 -13.17 -1.23 26.98
C ILE A 3 -12.71 -1.78 28.33
N TYR A 4 -11.43 -2.17 28.40
CA TYR A 4 -10.78 -2.60 29.62
C TYR A 4 -9.44 -1.88 29.75
N PHE A 5 -9.16 -1.29 30.89
CA PHE A 5 -7.87 -0.66 31.15
C PHE A 5 -7.44 -0.88 32.59
N GLU A 6 -6.15 -1.17 32.79
CA GLU A 6 -5.59 -1.47 34.10
C GLU A 6 -4.10 -1.09 34.10
N GLY A 7 -3.72 -0.17 35.00
CA GLY A 7 -2.36 0.34 35.09
C GLY A 7 -1.90 0.96 33.77
N ASN A 8 -1.00 0.29 33.05
CA ASN A 8 -0.51 0.72 31.75
C ASN A 8 -1.17 0.01 30.56
N SER A 9 -2.04 -0.98 30.80
CA SER A 9 -2.65 -1.77 29.75
C SER A 9 -4.01 -1.17 29.37
N PHE A 10 -4.24 -0.98 28.07
CA PHE A 10 -5.53 -0.62 27.50
C PHE A 10 -5.95 -1.67 26.48
N ARG A 11 -7.22 -2.09 26.51
CA ARG A 11 -7.82 -3.08 25.62
C ARG A 11 -9.16 -2.56 25.14
N PHE A 12 -9.38 -2.62 23.84
CA PHE A 12 -10.62 -2.24 23.17
C PHE A 12 -11.09 -3.39 22.29
N TYR A 13 -12.38 -3.71 22.38
CA TYR A 13 -13.01 -4.75 21.60
C TYR A 13 -14.31 -4.25 20.97
N ALA A 14 -14.43 -4.35 19.66
CA ALA A 14 -15.65 -4.06 18.93
C ALA A 14 -15.67 -4.92 17.67
N LYS A 15 -16.41 -6.03 17.68
CA LYS A 15 -16.46 -6.99 16.56
C LYS A 15 -16.50 -6.29 15.19
N PRO A 16 -15.58 -6.60 14.24
CA PRO A 16 -14.50 -7.59 14.29
C PRO A 16 -13.15 -7.10 14.86
N TYR A 17 -13.07 -5.87 15.36
CA TYR A 17 -11.84 -5.20 15.77
C TYR A 17 -11.44 -5.48 17.22
N PHE A 18 -10.14 -5.69 17.44
CA PHE A 18 -9.52 -5.82 18.75
C PHE A 18 -8.21 -5.03 18.78
N LEU A 19 -8.04 -4.18 19.79
CA LEU A 19 -6.86 -3.33 19.98
C LEU A 19 -6.35 -3.45 21.42
N ARG A 20 -5.05 -3.71 21.60
CA ARG A 20 -4.39 -3.65 22.90
C ARG A 20 -3.24 -2.65 22.80
N LEU A 21 -3.16 -1.74 23.75
CA LEU A 21 -2.09 -0.77 23.85
C LEU A 21 -1.43 -0.88 25.22
N ILE A 22 -0.12 -0.72 25.25
CA ILE A 22 0.66 -0.51 26.47
C ILE A 22 1.04 0.96 26.49
N LEU A 23 0.41 1.70 27.40
CA LEU A 23 0.62 3.12 27.57
C LEU A 23 1.97 3.39 28.28
N PRO A 24 2.66 4.48 27.94
CA PRO A 24 3.91 4.87 28.60
C PRO A 24 3.75 5.13 30.10
N GLY A 25 2.60 5.68 30.51
CA GLY A 25 2.24 5.95 31.90
C GLY A 25 0.99 5.19 32.34
N ARG A 26 0.66 5.33 33.63
CA ARG A 26 -0.48 4.65 34.27
C ARG A 26 -1.77 5.44 34.11
N VAL A 27 -2.86 4.71 33.89
CA VAL A 27 -4.23 5.22 33.88
C VAL A 27 -5.01 4.61 35.05
N VAL A 28 -5.98 5.37 35.55
CA VAL A 28 -6.79 5.00 36.72
C VAL A 28 -8.26 4.95 36.34
N GLU A 29 -9.02 4.07 36.99
CA GLU A 29 -10.49 4.05 36.88
C GLU A 29 -11.05 4.94 38.01
N ASP A 30 -11.58 6.11 37.66
CA ASP A 30 -11.99 7.14 38.64
C ASP A 30 -13.35 7.77 38.29
N GLY A 31 -14.17 7.09 37.48
CA GLY A 31 -15.49 7.55 37.05
C GLY A 31 -15.46 8.73 36.08
N ARG A 32 -14.27 9.20 35.68
CA ARG A 32 -14.04 10.33 34.76
C ARG A 32 -13.81 9.87 33.33
N GLU A 33 -13.71 8.56 33.12
CA GLU A 33 -13.63 7.92 31.82
C GLU A 33 -14.90 8.16 30.99
N LYS A 34 -14.72 8.40 29.69
CA LYS A 34 -15.82 8.55 28.75
C LYS A 34 -15.47 7.87 27.44
N ALA A 35 -16.42 7.15 26.87
CA ALA A 35 -16.30 6.59 25.53
C ALA A 35 -17.52 6.97 24.70
N SER A 36 -17.29 7.58 23.54
CA SER A 36 -18.34 7.95 22.58
C SER A 36 -18.02 7.40 21.20
N TYR A 37 -19.06 7.10 20.46
CA TYR A 37 -18.99 6.67 19.07
C TYR A 37 -19.71 7.69 18.20
N ASP A 38 -19.02 8.20 17.19
CA ASP A 38 -19.59 9.14 16.22
C ASP A 38 -20.11 8.41 14.97
N ILE A 39 -21.10 9.01 14.31
CA ILE A 39 -21.73 8.52 13.06
C ILE A 39 -20.69 8.44 11.93
N SER A 40 -19.60 9.22 12.03
CA SER A 40 -18.44 9.17 11.15
C SER A 40 -17.59 7.89 11.29
N GLY A 41 -17.92 6.99 12.21
CA GLY A 41 -17.18 5.74 12.44
C GLY A 41 -16.00 5.85 13.41
N ILE A 42 -15.87 6.97 14.15
CA ILE A 42 -14.75 7.23 15.06
C ILE A 42 -15.14 6.90 16.50
N PHE A 43 -14.33 6.06 17.17
CA PHE A 43 -14.42 5.84 18.61
C PHE A 43 -13.52 6.84 19.34
N THR A 44 -14.11 7.68 20.20
CA THR A 44 -13.38 8.63 21.04
C THR A 44 -13.41 8.14 22.48
N ILE A 45 -12.23 7.85 23.03
CA ILE A 45 -12.09 7.27 24.38
C ILE A 45 -11.20 8.20 25.22
N HIS A 46 -11.75 8.65 26.34
CA HIS A 46 -11.08 9.47 27.34
C HIS A 46 -10.72 8.61 28.54
N LEU A 47 -9.41 8.49 28.82
CA LEU A 47 -8.86 7.78 29.96
C LEU A 47 -8.15 8.79 30.89
N PRO A 48 -8.50 8.87 32.18
CA PRO A 48 -7.80 9.72 33.11
C PRO A 48 -6.44 9.11 33.49
N LYS A 49 -5.41 9.94 33.54
CA LYS A 49 -4.06 9.56 34.00
C LYS A 49 -4.05 9.42 35.52
N GLU A 50 -3.25 8.48 36.03
CA GLU A 50 -3.05 8.34 37.47
C GLU A 50 -2.39 9.59 38.07
N ILE A 51 -1.43 10.19 37.36
CA ILE A 51 -0.74 11.42 37.78
C ILE A 51 -1.20 12.59 36.91
N PRO A 52 -2.00 13.54 37.43
CA PRO A 52 -2.39 14.74 36.71
C PRO A 52 -1.18 15.58 36.32
N GLY A 53 -1.07 15.93 35.03
CA GLY A 53 0.05 16.72 34.49
C GLY A 53 1.23 15.89 33.97
N GLU A 54 1.23 14.57 34.16
CA GLU A 54 2.22 13.68 33.56
C GLU A 54 2.12 13.71 32.02
N LYS A 55 3.24 13.92 31.34
CA LYS A 55 3.33 13.84 29.89
C LYS A 55 3.64 12.41 29.49
N PHE A 56 2.81 11.83 28.62
CA PHE A 56 3.09 10.50 28.06
C PHE A 56 3.88 10.72 26.78
N ASP A 57 5.19 10.46 26.84
CA ASP A 57 6.06 10.56 25.67
C ASP A 57 5.92 9.30 24.79
N GLY A 58 6.00 9.46 23.46
CA GLY A 58 5.93 8.33 22.52
C GLY A 58 4.52 7.81 22.19
N LEU A 59 3.47 8.59 22.45
CA LEU A 59 2.09 8.23 22.03
C LEU A 59 1.90 8.16 20.51
N ASP A 60 2.78 8.83 19.75
CA ASP A 60 2.87 8.80 18.30
C ASP A 60 3.51 7.51 17.76
N MET A 61 4.29 6.81 18.59
CA MET A 61 4.98 5.57 18.23
C MET A 61 4.04 4.36 18.35
N LEU A 62 3.05 4.25 17.45
CA LEU A 62 2.04 3.18 17.48
C LEU A 62 2.61 1.76 17.58
N THR A 63 3.73 1.49 16.91
CA THR A 63 4.42 0.18 16.97
C THR A 63 5.00 -0.13 18.35
N ALA A 64 5.40 0.89 19.12
CA ALA A 64 5.88 0.73 20.48
C ALA A 64 4.73 0.48 21.45
N LEU A 65 3.58 1.11 21.23
CA LEU A 65 2.36 0.89 22.04
C LEU A 65 1.77 -0.50 21.84
N LEU A 66 1.94 -1.11 20.67
CA LEU A 66 1.50 -2.47 20.34
C LEU A 66 2.48 -3.56 20.80
N ALA A 67 3.71 -3.19 21.17
CA ALA A 67 4.78 -4.15 21.43
C ALA A 67 4.52 -4.92 22.74
N PRO A 68 4.62 -6.26 22.76
CA PRO A 68 4.42 -7.05 23.97
C PRO A 68 5.45 -6.69 25.03
N LYS A 69 5.09 -6.85 26.31
CA LYS A 69 6.05 -6.76 27.40
C LYS A 69 7.04 -7.90 27.20
N LYS A 70 8.25 -7.61 26.75
CA LYS A 70 9.32 -8.62 26.74
C LYS A 70 9.53 -9.04 28.20
N SER A 71 9.10 -10.24 28.56
CA SER A 71 9.60 -10.89 29.76
C SER A 71 11.12 -10.90 29.64
N ARG A 72 11.80 -10.35 30.64
CA ARG A 72 13.26 -10.40 30.71
C ARG A 72 13.66 -11.86 30.91
N SER A 73 13.82 -12.61 29.83
CA SER A 73 14.47 -13.93 29.82
C SER A 73 15.99 -13.75 30.03
N ALA A 74 16.39 -13.11 31.11
CA ALA A 74 17.76 -13.12 31.56
C ALA A 74 17.79 -13.94 32.85
N LYS A 75 17.86 -15.27 32.70
CA LYS A 75 18.36 -16.10 33.80
C LYS A 75 19.80 -15.63 34.10
N PRO A 76 20.16 -15.34 35.37
CA PRO A 76 21.52 -14.97 35.71
C PRO A 76 22.47 -16.14 35.37
N LEU A 77 23.60 -15.84 34.72
CA LEU A 77 24.52 -16.83 34.13
C LEU A 77 25.35 -17.64 35.16
N VAL A 78 25.10 -17.49 36.46
CA VAL A 78 25.88 -18.16 37.50
C VAL A 78 24.94 -18.67 38.60
N GLU A 79 24.74 -19.98 38.63
CA GLU A 79 24.19 -20.72 39.78
C GLU A 79 25.35 -21.47 40.47
N GLU A 80 25.53 -21.20 41.76
CA GLU A 80 26.53 -21.86 42.60
C GLU A 80 25.99 -23.23 43.04
N MET A 81 26.63 -24.32 42.59
CA MET A 81 26.23 -25.69 42.94
C MET A 81 26.36 -25.92 44.47
N GLY A 82 25.25 -25.90 45.20
CA GLY A 82 25.31 -26.26 46.61
C GLY A 82 24.11 -26.00 47.51
N ALA A 83 22.86 -26.19 47.07
CA ALA A 83 21.72 -26.36 47.98
C ALA A 83 20.58 -27.14 47.31
N PRO A 84 19.83 -27.99 48.05
CA PRO A 84 18.69 -28.71 47.49
C PRO A 84 17.50 -27.75 47.40
N GLU A 85 17.16 -27.30 46.20
CA GLU A 85 15.99 -26.46 45.98
C GLU A 85 14.71 -27.29 45.92
N GLU A 86 13.77 -26.92 46.80
CA GLU A 86 12.37 -27.25 46.72
C GLU A 86 11.85 -26.84 45.33
N ILE A 87 11.16 -27.76 44.66
CA ILE A 87 10.51 -27.53 43.37
C ILE A 87 9.37 -26.54 43.64
N MET A 88 9.65 -25.25 43.55
CA MET A 88 8.64 -24.23 43.33
C MET A 88 8.12 -24.45 41.91
N GLU A 89 6.90 -24.97 41.80
CA GLU A 89 6.11 -24.92 40.58
C GLU A 89 5.92 -23.44 40.22
N GLU A 90 6.85 -22.88 39.44
CA GLU A 90 6.57 -21.68 38.67
C GLU A 90 5.46 -22.07 37.70
N GLU A 91 4.20 -21.72 38.04
CA GLU A 91 3.11 -21.67 37.07
C GLU A 91 3.62 -20.82 35.90
N GLU A 92 4.05 -21.49 34.82
CA GLU A 92 4.32 -20.84 33.54
C GLU A 92 3.00 -20.19 33.12
N GLU A 93 2.82 -18.93 33.50
CA GLU A 93 1.67 -18.10 33.14
C GLU A 93 1.57 -18.15 31.63
N PHE A 94 0.61 -18.95 31.14
CA PHE A 94 0.51 -19.27 29.72
C PHE A 94 0.31 -17.95 28.98
N ASP A 95 1.27 -17.60 28.11
CA ASP A 95 1.27 -16.32 27.42
C ASP A 95 0.14 -16.30 26.37
N TRP A 96 -1.03 -15.83 26.78
CA TRP A 96 -2.20 -15.65 25.91
C TRP A 96 -2.03 -14.45 24.95
N GLU A 97 -0.82 -13.88 24.81
CA GLU A 97 -0.57 -12.70 23.98
C GLU A 97 -0.47 -13.04 22.49
N ILE A 98 -1.49 -12.64 21.73
CA ILE A 98 -1.42 -12.62 20.27
C ILE A 98 -0.60 -11.40 19.83
N LYS A 99 0.52 -11.64 19.13
CA LYS A 99 1.39 -10.60 18.58
C LYS A 99 0.61 -9.70 17.60
N GLN A 100 0.28 -8.50 18.05
CA GLN A 100 -0.36 -7.49 17.20
C GLN A 100 0.69 -6.84 16.33
N THR A 101 0.72 -7.19 15.05
CA THR A 101 1.40 -6.39 14.04
C THR A 101 0.41 -5.39 13.48
N LEU A 102 0.83 -4.15 13.23
CA LEU A 102 0.10 -3.26 12.32
C LEU A 102 -0.28 -4.10 11.10
N GLN A 103 -1.57 -4.11 10.75
CA GLN A 103 -1.99 -4.70 9.50
C GLN A 103 -1.09 -4.06 8.44
N LYS A 104 -0.19 -4.85 7.84
CA LYS A 104 0.18 -4.58 6.45
C LYS A 104 -1.16 -4.52 5.75
N ASP A 105 -1.37 -3.53 4.88
CA ASP A 105 -2.55 -3.45 4.03
C ASP A 105 -2.65 -4.74 3.20
N ASN A 106 -3.10 -5.81 3.83
CA ASN A 106 -3.52 -7.04 3.24
C ASN A 106 -4.92 -6.67 2.81
N MET A 107 -5.00 -6.33 1.53
CA MET A 107 -6.20 -6.01 0.78
C MET A 107 -7.15 -7.22 0.75
N GLU A 108 -7.68 -7.62 1.90
CA GLU A 108 -8.79 -8.56 2.04
C GLU A 108 -9.97 -7.92 2.77
N ASP A 109 -9.99 -6.58 2.88
CA ASP A 109 -11.23 -5.88 3.15
C ASP A 109 -12.13 -6.00 1.91
N SER A 110 -13.17 -6.81 2.04
CA SER A 110 -14.15 -7.17 0.99
C SER A 110 -14.99 -5.98 0.47
N LEU A 111 -14.50 -4.75 0.64
CA LEU A 111 -15.14 -3.50 0.23
C LEU A 111 -14.25 -2.64 -0.69
N CYS A 112 -12.99 -3.00 -0.90
CA CYS A 112 -12.09 -2.36 -1.86
C CYS A 112 -11.99 -3.21 -3.14
N PRO A 113 -12.20 -2.65 -4.36
CA PRO A 113 -12.00 -3.40 -5.59
C PRO A 113 -10.57 -3.92 -5.65
N SER A 114 -10.43 -5.23 -5.72
CA SER A 114 -9.17 -5.98 -5.62
C SER A 114 -8.20 -5.74 -6.78
N GLY A 115 -8.62 -5.03 -7.84
CA GLY A 115 -7.79 -4.67 -8.98
C GLY A 115 -7.66 -3.16 -9.17
N SER A 116 -6.67 -2.54 -8.54
CA SER A 116 -6.26 -1.18 -8.92
C SER A 116 -5.28 -1.19 -10.10
N TYR A 117 -5.28 -0.13 -10.88
CA TYR A 117 -4.50 0.00 -12.12
C TYR A 117 -4.18 1.46 -12.45
N GLY A 118 -3.49 1.66 -13.57
CA GLY A 118 -3.03 2.97 -14.03
C GLY A 118 -1.83 3.48 -13.23
N PHE A 119 -1.57 4.77 -13.33
CA PHE A 119 -0.42 5.42 -12.69
C PHE A 119 -0.41 5.18 -11.17
N GLY A 120 0.65 4.54 -10.68
CA GLY A 120 0.85 4.23 -9.26
C GLY A 120 -0.24 3.34 -8.65
N SER A 121 -0.97 2.57 -9.48
CA SER A 121 -2.12 1.76 -9.06
C SER A 121 -3.18 2.55 -8.28
N GLN A 122 -3.37 3.83 -8.63
CA GLN A 122 -4.28 4.76 -7.92
C GLN A 122 -5.70 4.79 -8.48
N LYS A 123 -5.98 4.09 -9.59
CA LYS A 123 -7.31 4.10 -10.23
C LYS A 123 -7.99 2.75 -10.04
N SER A 124 -9.29 2.80 -9.84
CA SER A 124 -10.21 1.66 -9.80
C SER A 124 -11.63 2.16 -10.10
N GLY A 125 -12.51 1.26 -10.53
CA GLY A 125 -13.92 1.48 -10.84
C GLY A 125 -14.19 2.27 -12.13
N VAL A 126 -13.17 2.55 -12.94
CA VAL A 126 -13.34 3.29 -14.21
C VAL A 126 -13.98 2.41 -15.26
N PHE A 127 -13.49 1.17 -15.39
CA PHE A 127 -13.97 0.24 -16.40
C PHE A 127 -15.35 -0.31 -16.06
N ARG A 128 -15.73 -0.37 -14.78
CA ARG A 128 -17.13 -0.66 -14.40
C ARG A 128 -18.14 0.35 -14.95
N ARG A 129 -17.74 1.62 -15.17
CA ARG A 129 -18.64 2.68 -15.66
C ARG A 129 -18.61 2.84 -17.17
N LEU A 130 -17.44 2.64 -17.77
CA LEU A 130 -17.17 2.90 -19.19
C LEU A 130 -16.88 1.61 -19.97
N GLN A 131 -17.36 0.47 -19.47
CA GLN A 131 -17.05 -0.83 -20.07
C GLN A 131 -17.45 -0.85 -21.54
N ASP A 132 -18.68 -0.45 -21.84
CA ASP A 132 -19.23 -0.51 -23.20
C ASP A 132 -18.48 0.38 -24.19
N GLU A 133 -17.93 1.52 -23.74
CA GLU A 133 -17.16 2.45 -24.59
C GLU A 133 -15.69 2.03 -24.76
N LEU A 134 -15.10 1.42 -23.74
CA LEU A 134 -13.68 1.08 -23.72
C LEU A 134 -13.38 -0.38 -24.09
N ASN A 135 -14.41 -1.20 -24.29
CA ASN A 135 -14.29 -2.62 -24.64
C ASN A 135 -13.51 -2.87 -25.93
N GLU A 136 -13.56 -1.95 -26.91
CA GLU A 136 -12.82 -2.09 -28.17
C GLU A 136 -11.34 -1.73 -28.05
N VAL A 137 -10.98 -0.95 -27.03
CA VAL A 137 -9.61 -0.47 -26.80
C VAL A 137 -8.85 -1.36 -25.81
N VAL A 138 -9.58 -2.04 -24.91
CA VAL A 138 -9.00 -2.79 -23.80
C VAL A 138 -9.34 -4.26 -23.89
N ASP A 139 -8.32 -5.10 -24.10
CA ASP A 139 -8.45 -6.55 -24.17
C ASP A 139 -8.83 -7.20 -22.82
N VAL A 140 -8.51 -6.53 -21.71
CA VAL A 140 -8.85 -7.01 -20.36
C VAL A 140 -10.31 -6.69 -20.06
N LYS A 141 -11.17 -7.72 -20.11
CA LYS A 141 -12.62 -7.57 -19.89
C LYS A 141 -12.99 -6.86 -18.58
N ASN A 142 -12.37 -7.21 -17.45
CA ASN A 142 -12.73 -6.70 -16.11
C ASN A 142 -11.47 -6.38 -15.27
N PRO A 143 -10.79 -5.25 -15.52
CA PRO A 143 -9.55 -4.90 -14.83
C PRO A 143 -9.75 -4.53 -13.35
N ASP A 144 -10.97 -4.16 -12.95
CA ASP A 144 -11.34 -3.77 -11.57
C ASP A 144 -11.28 -4.94 -10.56
N ILE A 145 -11.42 -6.17 -11.06
CA ILE A 145 -11.49 -7.40 -10.24
C ILE A 145 -10.26 -8.28 -10.50
N THR A 146 -9.58 -8.07 -11.63
CA THR A 146 -8.45 -8.91 -12.06
C THR A 146 -7.13 -8.40 -11.46
N LEU A 147 -6.44 -9.25 -10.72
CA LEU A 147 -5.11 -8.94 -10.17
C LEU A 147 -4.07 -8.71 -11.28
N ALA A 148 -2.97 -8.02 -10.96
CA ALA A 148 -1.91 -7.74 -11.92
C ALA A 148 -1.26 -9.00 -12.52
N SER A 149 -1.08 -10.05 -11.71
CA SER A 149 -0.58 -11.36 -12.15
C SER A 149 -1.53 -12.02 -13.15
N GLU A 150 -2.82 -12.09 -12.83
CA GLU A 150 -3.84 -12.65 -13.69
C GLU A 150 -4.00 -11.85 -15.00
N ARG A 151 -3.87 -10.52 -14.95
CA ARG A 151 -3.87 -9.67 -16.15
C ARG A 151 -2.74 -10.05 -17.09
N ARG A 152 -1.53 -10.31 -16.56
CA ARG A 152 -0.39 -10.75 -17.37
C ARG A 152 -0.65 -12.11 -18.01
N GLU A 153 -1.17 -13.06 -17.24
CA GLU A 153 -1.48 -14.40 -17.76
C GLU A 153 -2.54 -14.35 -18.86
N LYS A 154 -3.65 -13.63 -18.62
CA LYS A 154 -4.71 -13.44 -19.61
C LYS A 154 -4.21 -12.74 -20.87
N ARG A 155 -3.35 -11.73 -20.73
CA ARG A 155 -2.71 -11.04 -21.87
C ARG A 155 -1.90 -12.02 -22.71
N LEU A 156 -1.03 -12.82 -22.09
CA LEU A 156 -0.21 -13.81 -22.82
C LEU A 156 -1.07 -14.84 -23.54
N ALA A 157 -2.13 -15.35 -22.90
CA ALA A 157 -3.06 -16.28 -23.52
C ALA A 157 -3.82 -15.66 -24.69
N ALA A 158 -4.27 -14.41 -24.55
CA ALA A 158 -4.97 -13.68 -25.61
C ALA A 158 -4.05 -13.35 -26.79
N GLU A 159 -2.81 -12.90 -26.54
CA GLU A 159 -1.79 -12.66 -27.57
C GLU A 159 -1.49 -13.95 -28.35
N ALA A 160 -1.31 -15.07 -27.64
CA ALA A 160 -1.06 -16.37 -28.28
C ALA A 160 -2.27 -16.86 -29.12
N ALA A 161 -3.49 -16.61 -28.67
CA ALA A 161 -4.70 -16.97 -29.41
C ALA A 161 -5.00 -16.03 -30.59
N LYS A 162 -4.59 -14.76 -30.49
CA LYS A 162 -4.80 -13.74 -31.53
C LYS A 162 -3.73 -13.79 -32.63
N PHE A 163 -2.56 -14.32 -32.32
CA PHE A 163 -1.47 -14.48 -33.28
C PHE A 163 -1.88 -15.42 -34.43
N ASP A 164 -1.79 -14.91 -35.64
CA ASP A 164 -2.07 -15.64 -36.87
C ASP A 164 -0.77 -15.82 -37.67
N PRO A 165 -0.22 -17.05 -37.75
CA PRO A 165 0.99 -17.33 -38.51
C PRO A 165 0.86 -17.02 -40.00
N ASP A 166 -0.32 -17.22 -40.59
CA ASP A 166 -0.51 -17.05 -42.03
C ASP A 166 -0.53 -15.56 -42.39
N HIS A 167 -1.18 -14.73 -41.56
CA HIS A 167 -1.13 -13.27 -41.70
C HIS A 167 0.30 -12.73 -41.53
N TYR A 168 1.04 -13.25 -40.55
CA TYR A 168 2.45 -12.88 -40.34
C TYR A 168 3.32 -13.23 -41.56
N LEU A 169 3.12 -14.42 -42.15
CA LEU A 169 3.86 -14.83 -43.34
C LEU A 169 3.48 -14.01 -44.57
N ALA A 170 2.20 -13.66 -44.73
CA ALA A 170 1.75 -12.78 -45.82
C ALA A 170 2.47 -11.42 -45.75
N ASP A 171 2.48 -10.77 -44.58
CA ASP A 171 3.18 -9.49 -44.38
C ASP A 171 4.70 -9.61 -44.59
N PHE A 172 5.28 -10.79 -44.30
CA PHE A 172 6.71 -11.06 -44.50
C PHE A 172 7.07 -11.22 -45.99
N PHE A 173 6.22 -11.88 -46.78
CA PHE A 173 6.48 -12.08 -48.22
C PHE A 173 6.03 -10.89 -49.08
N GLU A 174 5.07 -10.09 -48.62
CA GLU A 174 4.55 -8.91 -49.32
C GLU A 174 5.20 -7.60 -48.82
N GLU A 175 6.53 -7.52 -48.88
CA GLU A 175 7.31 -6.37 -48.37
C GLU A 175 6.92 -5.02 -49.01
N GLU A 176 6.41 -5.06 -50.24
CA GLU A 176 5.97 -3.88 -51.00
C GLU A 176 4.89 -3.06 -50.28
N ALA A 177 4.02 -3.72 -49.51
CA ALA A 177 2.97 -3.07 -48.75
C ALA A 177 3.51 -2.26 -47.55
N ILE A 178 4.60 -2.71 -46.94
CA ILE A 178 5.16 -2.13 -45.69
C ILE A 178 6.38 -1.22 -45.93
N HIS A 179 6.98 -1.21 -47.12
CA HIS A 179 8.15 -0.38 -47.43
C HIS A 179 7.96 1.11 -47.11
N ARG A 180 6.76 1.66 -47.30
CA ARG A 180 6.48 3.06 -46.95
C ARG A 180 6.57 3.32 -45.45
N LEU A 181 6.13 2.36 -44.63
CA LEU A 181 6.17 2.44 -43.17
C LEU A 181 7.59 2.28 -42.64
N LEU A 182 8.35 1.34 -43.20
CA LEU A 182 9.76 1.11 -42.82
C LEU A 182 10.65 2.33 -43.11
N ASN A 183 10.37 3.05 -44.19
CA ASN A 183 11.10 4.26 -44.57
C ASN A 183 10.60 5.53 -43.87
N TYR A 184 9.47 5.47 -43.16
CA TYR A 184 8.91 6.63 -42.49
C TYR A 184 9.75 6.99 -41.26
N LYS A 185 10.23 8.24 -41.21
CA LYS A 185 10.90 8.80 -40.03
C LYS A 185 9.96 9.75 -39.30
N PRO A 186 9.54 9.42 -38.07
CA PRO A 186 8.75 10.33 -37.26
C PRO A 186 9.53 11.60 -36.93
N TRP A 187 8.83 12.72 -36.80
CA TRP A 187 9.43 14.03 -36.56
C TRP A 187 10.27 14.09 -35.28
N TRP A 188 9.87 13.36 -34.23
CA TRP A 188 10.56 13.36 -32.93
C TRP A 188 11.93 12.66 -32.97
N VAL A 189 12.15 11.73 -33.90
CA VAL A 189 13.46 11.07 -34.08
C VAL A 189 14.49 12.07 -34.58
N ASN A 190 14.13 12.86 -35.60
CA ASN A 190 15.00 13.92 -36.12
C ASN A 190 15.26 15.01 -35.07
N ALA A 191 14.23 15.38 -34.29
CA ALA A 191 14.37 16.34 -33.19
C ALA A 191 15.36 15.86 -32.12
N TYR A 192 15.32 14.57 -31.78
CA TYR A 192 16.24 13.95 -30.83
C TYR A 192 17.68 13.83 -31.37
N GLU A 193 17.85 13.46 -32.64
CA GLU A 193 19.17 13.42 -33.29
C GLU A 193 19.84 14.81 -33.30
N LEU A 194 19.08 15.86 -33.59
CA LEU A 194 19.56 17.24 -33.50
C LEU A 194 19.94 17.63 -32.07
N MET A 195 19.15 17.20 -31.06
CA MET A 195 19.45 17.44 -29.64
C MET A 195 20.76 16.78 -29.20
N ILE A 196 21.00 15.52 -29.57
CA ILE A 196 22.24 14.81 -29.23
C ILE A 196 23.45 15.48 -29.90
N ASN A 197 23.32 15.86 -31.17
CA ASN A 197 24.42 16.42 -31.95
C ASN A 197 24.75 17.87 -31.57
N ALA A 198 23.80 18.61 -31.01
CA ALA A 198 23.99 20.02 -30.62
C ALA A 198 24.79 20.20 -29.31
N GLN A 199 25.05 19.14 -28.53
CA GLN A 199 25.94 19.13 -27.35
C GLN A 199 25.71 20.26 -26.32
N GLU A 200 24.54 20.91 -26.35
CA GLU A 200 24.14 21.95 -25.42
C GLU A 200 23.04 21.43 -24.48
N SER A 201 23.28 21.67 -23.19
CA SER A 201 22.50 21.31 -22.02
C SER A 201 20.97 21.35 -22.19
N THR A 202 20.36 20.18 -22.02
CA THR A 202 19.05 19.85 -21.38
C THR A 202 17.78 20.67 -21.66
N SER A 203 17.79 21.71 -22.50
CA SER A 203 16.66 22.64 -22.59
C SER A 203 16.55 23.36 -23.92
N TRP A 204 16.39 22.61 -25.02
CA TRP A 204 16.07 23.22 -26.33
C TRP A 204 14.71 22.83 -26.92
N ILE A 205 13.95 21.91 -26.31
CA ILE A 205 12.59 21.63 -26.79
C ILE A 205 11.72 22.84 -26.42
N SER A 206 11.58 23.75 -27.38
CA SER A 206 10.68 24.89 -27.28
C SER A 206 9.29 24.42 -27.66
N PHE A 207 8.39 24.41 -26.66
CA PHE A 207 6.99 24.13 -26.91
C PHE A 207 6.39 25.25 -27.77
N THR A 208 5.61 24.85 -28.77
CA THR A 208 4.73 25.77 -29.50
C THR A 208 3.71 26.39 -28.55
N GLU A 209 3.11 27.52 -28.94
CA GLU A 209 2.08 28.16 -28.10
C GLU A 209 0.88 27.22 -27.87
N ASP A 210 0.48 26.45 -28.88
CA ASP A 210 -0.59 25.44 -28.77
C ASP A 210 -0.23 24.35 -27.75
N GLU A 211 1.01 23.85 -27.74
CA GLU A 211 1.49 22.88 -26.77
C GLU A 211 1.53 23.47 -25.35
N LYS A 212 1.95 24.73 -25.19
CA LYS A 212 1.90 25.41 -23.90
C LYS A 212 0.47 25.56 -23.40
N GLU A 213 -0.48 25.85 -24.26
CA GLU A 213 -1.91 25.88 -23.91
C GLU A 213 -2.43 24.50 -23.53
N GLN A 214 -2.02 23.44 -24.23
CA GLN A 214 -2.33 22.06 -23.84
C GLN A 214 -1.73 21.72 -22.46
N LEU A 215 -0.48 22.12 -22.20
CA LEU A 215 0.16 21.92 -20.91
C LEU A 215 -0.60 22.61 -19.76
N ARG A 216 -1.20 23.78 -20.02
CA ARG A 216 -2.07 24.48 -19.04
C ARG A 216 -3.38 23.75 -18.74
N LYS A 217 -3.83 22.82 -19.60
CA LYS A 217 -5.04 22.00 -19.35
C LYS A 217 -4.77 20.88 -18.34
N PHE A 218 -3.50 20.49 -18.13
CA PHE A 218 -3.17 19.49 -17.12
C PHE A 218 -3.26 20.08 -15.72
N THR A 219 -3.75 19.28 -14.77
CA THR A 219 -3.77 19.71 -13.37
C THR A 219 -2.39 19.60 -12.76
N ASN A 220 -1.87 20.69 -12.20
CA ASN A 220 -0.64 20.68 -11.43
C ASN A 220 -0.86 19.89 -10.12
N ARG A 221 -0.37 18.65 -10.07
CA ARG A 221 -0.44 17.78 -8.89
C ARG A 221 0.95 17.31 -8.52
N THR A 222 1.28 17.39 -7.23
CA THR A 222 2.48 16.77 -6.68
C THR A 222 2.16 15.34 -6.27
N PHE A 223 2.94 14.38 -6.74
CA PHE A 223 2.78 12.98 -6.38
C PHE A 223 3.88 12.58 -5.40
N LEU A 224 3.49 12.24 -4.17
CA LEU A 224 4.38 11.61 -3.20
C LEU A 224 4.33 10.10 -3.45
N LEU A 225 5.38 9.58 -4.09
CA LEU A 225 5.49 8.16 -4.40
C LEU A 225 6.31 7.47 -3.30
N ASP A 226 5.67 6.58 -2.54
CA ASP A 226 6.40 5.65 -1.67
C ASP A 226 7.16 4.61 -2.52
N LYS A 227 8.13 3.89 -1.95
CA LYS A 227 9.02 2.95 -2.67
C LYS A 227 8.23 1.93 -3.51
N ARG A 228 7.10 1.44 -3.02
CA ARG A 228 6.21 0.52 -3.77
C ARG A 228 5.51 1.21 -4.94
N ALA A 229 4.95 2.40 -4.71
CA ALA A 229 4.28 3.17 -5.75
C ALA A 229 5.27 3.63 -6.82
N SER A 230 6.50 3.98 -6.43
CA SER A 230 7.61 4.29 -7.33
C SER A 230 7.94 3.10 -8.22
N GLN A 231 8.11 1.90 -7.66
CA GLN A 231 8.29 0.68 -8.45
C GLN A 231 7.14 0.46 -9.45
N GLN A 232 5.89 0.71 -9.05
CA GLN A 232 4.73 0.56 -9.93
C GLN A 232 4.59 1.65 -11.00
N VAL A 233 5.23 2.82 -10.83
CA VAL A 233 5.20 3.92 -11.80
C VAL A 233 6.26 3.73 -12.88
N TYR A 234 7.40 3.14 -12.52
CA TYR A 234 8.55 2.96 -13.42
C TYR A 234 8.67 1.56 -14.05
N LEU A 235 7.80 0.61 -13.66
CA LEU A 235 7.64 -0.71 -14.28
C LEU A 235 6.44 -0.73 -15.22
#